data_AF-A0A847P8J6-F1
#
_entry.id   AF-A0A847P8J6-F1
#
_cell.length_a   1.000
_cell.length_b   1.000
_cell.length_c   1.000
_cell.angle_alpha   90.00
_cell.angle_beta   90.00
_cell.angle_gamma   90.00
#
_symmetry.space_group_name_H-M   'P 1'
#
loop_
_entity.id
_entity.type
_entity.pdbx_description
1 polymer ?
#
loop_
_entity_poly.entity_id
_entity_poly.type
_entity_poly.pdbx_seq_one_letter_code
_entity_poly.pdbx_strand_id
1 'polypeptide(L)'
;MQISLIQAILIALLGYLTFIHTPFLGGGLVGWYCIGRPLVSALFIGIILGNIPKAMELGLYIQLIFIGLITPGGSITPDMNLATYVALPLGVAANMDAASTVALSLIVANVANIMATPNFAMTMIPVNIQKRMVEEGKLEEAVWVPIWGNGVKFLFRFIPTFVCIYYGQAGIEWIVKNSPQWLIDIMTIFGNPMCLVGFAILLKLMVKKPTDLIYFTFGFALVGALGADMITVLVFALVIALIQFQIGRAAKKGGAV
;
A
#
# COMPACT_ATOMS: atom_id res chain seq x y z
N MET A 1 7.75 -20.54 10.55
CA MET A 1 6.69 -21.43 9.99
C MET A 1 6.93 -21.55 8.50
N GLN A 2 6.82 -22.75 7.92
CA GLN A 2 6.94 -22.93 6.47
C GLN A 2 5.65 -22.58 5.74
N ILE A 3 5.75 -21.72 4.73
CA ILE A 3 4.64 -21.35 3.85
C ILE A 3 4.45 -22.49 2.85
N SER A 4 3.27 -23.09 2.82
CA SER A 4 2.97 -24.15 1.84
C SER A 4 2.84 -23.59 0.43
N LEU A 5 3.03 -24.44 -0.57
CA LEU A 5 2.87 -24.08 -1.99
C LEU A 5 1.50 -23.44 -2.26
N ILE A 6 0.44 -24.00 -1.67
CA ILE A 6 -0.92 -23.50 -1.82
C ILE A 6 -1.06 -22.09 -1.22
N GLN A 7 -0.51 -21.87 -0.02
CA GLN A 7 -0.53 -20.55 0.61
C GLN A 7 0.23 -19.52 -0.24
N ALA A 8 1.40 -19.87 -0.78
CA ALA A 8 2.17 -18.98 -1.65
C ALA A 8 1.42 -18.60 -2.93
N ILE A 9 0.76 -19.58 -3.57
CA ILE A 9 -0.07 -19.32 -4.76
C ILE A 9 -1.25 -18.41 -4.42
N LEU A 10 -1.96 -18.67 -3.32
CA LEU A 10 -3.11 -17.86 -2.92
C LEU A 10 -2.71 -16.41 -2.63
N ILE A 11 -1.61 -16.20 -1.90
CA ILE A 11 -1.13 -14.85 -1.58
C ILE A 11 -0.65 -14.13 -2.84
N ALA A 12 0.07 -14.81 -3.73
CA ALA A 12 0.52 -14.23 -5.00
C ALA A 12 -0.66 -13.87 -5.93
N LEU A 13 -1.70 -14.72 -5.95
CA LEU A 13 -2.91 -14.45 -6.71
C LEU A 13 -3.68 -13.25 -6.13
N LEU A 14 -3.83 -13.17 -4.81
CA LEU A 14 -4.44 -11.99 -4.17
C LEU A 14 -3.62 -10.72 -4.43
N GLY A 15 -2.29 -10.78 -4.39
CA GLY A 15 -1.43 -9.65 -4.72
C GLY A 15 -1.64 -9.15 -6.15
N TYR A 16 -1.82 -10.05 -7.11
CA TYR A 16 -2.18 -9.69 -8.48
C TYR A 16 -3.59 -9.10 -8.59
N LEU A 17 -4.59 -9.75 -7.98
CA LEU A 17 -6.00 -9.35 -8.10
C LEU A 17 -6.29 -7.99 -7.46
N THR A 18 -5.46 -7.56 -6.51
CA THR A 18 -5.60 -6.28 -5.79
C THR A 18 -4.73 -5.16 -6.34
N PHE A 19 -3.99 -5.42 -7.41
CA PHE A 19 -3.14 -4.42 -8.05
C PHE A 19 -3.96 -3.37 -8.81
N ILE A 20 -3.53 -2.10 -8.78
CA ILE A 20 -4.28 -0.95 -9.31
C ILE A 20 -4.63 -1.06 -10.80
N HIS A 21 -3.83 -1.78 -11.58
CA HIS A 21 -4.01 -1.92 -13.03
C HIS A 21 -4.72 -3.23 -13.43
N THR A 22 -5.30 -3.93 -12.47
CA THR A 22 -6.04 -5.17 -12.70
C THR A 22 -7.55 -4.85 -12.79
N PRO A 23 -8.28 -5.30 -13.83
CA PRO A 23 -9.72 -5.04 -13.96
C PRO A 23 -10.58 -5.92 -13.05
N PHE A 24 -9.98 -6.98 -12.49
CA PHE A 24 -10.64 -7.96 -11.63
C PHE A 24 -10.87 -7.41 -10.21
N LEU A 25 -11.76 -8.05 -9.44
CA LEU A 25 -12.16 -7.62 -8.08
C LEU A 25 -12.60 -6.14 -7.99
N GLY A 26 -13.44 -5.68 -8.91
CA GLY A 26 -13.95 -4.30 -8.92
C GLY A 26 -12.89 -3.25 -9.24
N GLY A 27 -11.80 -3.67 -9.91
CA GLY A 27 -10.74 -2.79 -10.41
C GLY A 27 -10.00 -2.04 -9.31
N GLY A 28 -9.56 -0.82 -9.62
CA GLY A 28 -8.89 0.04 -8.65
C GLY A 28 -9.74 0.38 -7.42
N LEU A 29 -11.08 0.40 -7.54
CA LEU A 29 -11.96 0.79 -6.44
C LEU A 29 -11.98 -0.24 -5.31
N VAL A 30 -12.28 -1.49 -5.62
CA VAL A 30 -12.37 -2.55 -4.59
C VAL A 30 -11.04 -3.28 -4.42
N GLY A 31 -10.34 -3.57 -5.52
CA GLY A 31 -9.05 -4.24 -5.51
C GLY A 31 -7.99 -3.42 -4.80
N TRP A 32 -7.69 -2.21 -5.28
CA TRP A 32 -6.58 -1.40 -4.75
C TRP A 32 -6.94 -0.61 -3.48
N TYR A 33 -8.07 0.10 -3.47
CA TYR A 33 -8.42 0.96 -2.33
C TYR A 33 -8.97 0.20 -1.12
N CYS A 34 -9.48 -1.03 -1.29
CA CYS A 34 -9.90 -1.88 -0.17
C CYS A 34 -8.88 -2.99 0.09
N ILE A 35 -8.93 -4.08 -0.69
CA ILE A 35 -8.22 -5.33 -0.35
C ILE A 35 -6.70 -5.18 -0.46
N GLY A 36 -6.23 -4.35 -1.40
CA GLY A 36 -4.81 -4.07 -1.64
C GLY A 36 -4.16 -3.11 -0.65
N ARG A 37 -4.93 -2.57 0.31
CA ARG A 37 -4.37 -1.76 1.40
C ARG A 37 -3.76 -2.69 2.47
N PRO A 38 -2.55 -2.37 2.98
CA PRO A 38 -1.81 -3.23 3.89
C PRO A 38 -2.62 -3.82 5.04
N LEU A 39 -3.49 -3.02 5.68
CA LEU A 39 -4.30 -3.49 6.81
C LEU A 39 -5.35 -4.55 6.40
N VAL A 40 -6.00 -4.37 5.26
CA VAL A 40 -7.00 -5.32 4.77
C VAL A 40 -6.31 -6.54 4.16
N SER A 41 -5.22 -6.35 3.43
CA SER A 41 -4.38 -7.45 2.92
C SER A 41 -3.87 -8.32 4.08
N ALA A 42 -3.54 -7.71 5.23
CA ALA A 42 -3.08 -8.42 6.41
C ALA A 42 -4.11 -9.39 7.00
N LEU A 43 -5.39 -9.02 6.96
CA LEU A 43 -6.45 -9.92 7.38
C LEU A 43 -6.48 -11.18 6.50
N PHE A 44 -6.47 -11.01 5.18
CA PHE A 44 -6.51 -12.14 4.24
C PHE A 44 -5.24 -13.00 4.31
N ILE A 45 -4.07 -12.38 4.39
CA ILE A 45 -2.79 -13.09 4.54
C ILE A 45 -2.76 -13.82 5.89
N GLY A 46 -3.26 -13.22 6.97
CA GLY A 46 -3.38 -13.85 8.28
C GLY A 46 -4.31 -15.05 8.29
N ILE A 47 -5.43 -14.99 7.56
CA ILE A 47 -6.34 -16.13 7.36
C ILE A 47 -5.64 -17.26 6.60
N ILE A 48 -4.93 -16.92 5.50
CA ILE A 48 -4.23 -17.92 4.69
C ILE A 48 -3.10 -18.60 5.47
N LEU A 49 -2.37 -17.83 6.28
CA LEU A 49 -1.24 -18.31 7.08
C LEU A 49 -1.65 -18.91 8.43
N GLY A 50 -2.90 -18.72 8.87
CA GLY A 50 -3.39 -19.20 10.16
C GLY A 50 -2.93 -18.38 11.38
N ASN A 51 -2.36 -17.19 11.19
CA ASN A 51 -1.92 -16.30 12.27
C ASN A 51 -2.40 -14.86 12.02
N ILE A 52 -3.67 -14.62 12.33
CA ILE A 52 -4.31 -13.30 12.17
C ILE A 52 -3.69 -12.25 13.10
N PRO A 53 -3.46 -12.49 14.41
CA PRO A 53 -2.94 -11.45 15.30
C PRO A 53 -1.60 -10.90 14.84
N LYS A 54 -0.65 -11.79 14.48
CA LYS A 54 0.68 -11.36 14.01
C LYS A 54 0.60 -10.67 12.66
N ALA A 55 -0.23 -11.17 11.74
CA ALA A 55 -0.40 -10.54 10.43
C ALA A 55 -1.00 -9.13 10.57
N MET A 56 -2.02 -8.94 11.42
CA MET A 56 -2.64 -7.64 11.66
C MET A 56 -1.70 -6.66 12.34
N GLU A 57 -0.90 -7.12 13.32
CA GLU A 57 0.14 -6.32 13.95
C GLU A 57 1.12 -5.79 12.91
N LEU A 58 1.75 -6.67 12.13
CA LEU A 58 2.72 -6.30 11.11
C LEU A 58 2.08 -5.45 9.98
N GLY A 59 0.86 -5.78 9.59
CA GLY A 59 0.09 -5.06 8.58
C GLY A 59 -0.24 -3.63 8.96
N LEU A 60 -0.51 -3.38 10.25
CA LEU A 60 -0.70 -2.03 10.78
C LEU A 60 0.56 -1.19 10.58
N TYR A 61 1.74 -1.70 10.93
CA TYR A 61 3.00 -0.95 10.76
C TYR A 61 3.31 -0.66 9.29
N ILE A 62 3.09 -1.63 8.39
CA ILE A 62 3.22 -1.40 6.94
C ILE A 62 2.22 -0.32 6.49
N GLN A 63 0.97 -0.37 6.98
CA GLN A 63 -0.06 0.62 6.66
C GLN A 63 0.34 2.04 7.09
N LEU A 64 0.96 2.19 8.26
CA LEU A 64 1.37 3.49 8.80
C LEU A 64 2.43 4.18 7.92
N ILE A 65 3.33 3.42 7.30
CA ILE A 65 4.36 3.99 6.41
C ILE A 65 3.75 4.47 5.10
N PHE A 66 2.80 3.70 4.57
CA PHE A 66 2.14 4.00 3.31
C PHE A 66 0.86 4.84 3.48
N ILE A 67 0.58 5.38 4.68
CA ILE A 67 -0.65 6.14 4.96
C ILE A 67 -0.71 7.45 4.17
N GLY A 68 0.44 8.11 3.99
CA GLY A 68 0.58 9.33 3.20
C GLY A 68 0.84 9.07 1.72
N LEU A 69 0.83 7.81 1.28
CA LEU A 69 1.15 7.48 -0.09
C LEU A 69 0.01 7.89 -1.03
N ILE A 70 0.24 8.98 -1.76
CA ILE A 70 -0.58 9.40 -2.89
C ILE A 70 0.24 9.31 -4.17
N THR A 71 -0.43 8.99 -5.28
CA THR A 71 0.20 8.96 -6.60
C THR A 71 -0.28 10.16 -7.41
N PRO A 72 0.42 11.32 -7.32
CA PRO A 72 0.14 12.42 -8.23
C PRO A 72 0.51 11.97 -9.65
N GLY A 73 -0.41 12.18 -10.59
CA GLY A 73 -0.31 11.66 -11.96
C GLY A 73 1.06 11.94 -12.59
N GLY A 74 1.68 10.90 -13.15
CA GLY A 74 2.99 10.98 -13.82
C GLY A 74 4.20 10.63 -12.94
N SER A 75 4.05 10.47 -11.63
CA SER A 75 5.14 10.02 -10.74
C SER A 75 5.06 8.51 -10.46
N ILE A 76 6.20 7.82 -10.51
CA ILE A 76 6.29 6.40 -10.10
C ILE A 76 6.38 6.35 -8.58
N THR A 77 5.23 6.22 -7.95
CA THR A 77 5.12 6.04 -6.50
C THR A 77 5.67 4.66 -6.07
N PRO A 78 6.28 4.53 -4.88
CA PRO A 78 6.64 3.23 -4.32
C PRO A 78 5.47 2.23 -4.36
N ASP A 79 5.75 1.00 -4.79
CA ASP A 79 4.70 0.00 -4.99
C ASP A 79 4.32 -0.66 -3.65
N MET A 80 3.36 -0.04 -2.97
CA MET A 80 2.81 -0.48 -1.69
C MET A 80 2.23 -1.91 -1.74
N ASN A 81 1.65 -2.33 -2.86
CA ASN A 81 0.98 -3.62 -2.92
C ASN A 81 2.02 -4.76 -2.97
N LEU A 82 3.06 -4.68 -3.80
CA LEU A 82 4.10 -5.73 -3.82
C LEU A 82 4.84 -5.77 -2.48
N ALA A 83 5.14 -4.58 -1.96
CA ALA A 83 5.75 -4.40 -0.65
C ALA A 83 4.97 -5.11 0.47
N THR A 84 3.65 -5.04 0.44
CA THR A 84 2.78 -5.70 1.43
C THR A 84 2.70 -7.19 1.18
N TYR A 85 2.34 -7.61 -0.04
CA TYR A 85 2.06 -9.00 -0.36
C TYR A 85 3.30 -9.91 -0.31
N VAL A 86 4.51 -9.35 -0.34
CA VAL A 86 5.76 -10.12 -0.13
C VAL A 86 6.27 -9.99 1.30
N ALA A 87 6.41 -8.77 1.85
CA ALA A 87 7.07 -8.60 3.14
C ALA A 87 6.22 -9.10 4.31
N LEU A 88 4.90 -8.95 4.23
CA LEU A 88 4.01 -9.37 5.30
C LEU A 88 4.00 -10.89 5.54
N PRO A 89 3.76 -11.75 4.52
CA PRO A 89 3.76 -13.20 4.75
C PRO A 89 5.13 -13.72 5.18
N LEU A 90 6.21 -13.15 4.64
CA LEU A 90 7.57 -13.49 5.07
C LEU A 90 7.84 -13.05 6.52
N GLY A 91 7.39 -11.86 6.91
CA GLY A 91 7.49 -11.38 8.29
C GLY A 91 6.72 -12.24 9.29
N VAL A 92 5.51 -12.69 8.92
CA VAL A 92 4.73 -13.63 9.73
C VAL A 92 5.42 -15.00 9.80
N ALA A 93 5.91 -15.52 8.67
CA ALA A 93 6.56 -16.83 8.60
C ALA A 93 7.88 -16.89 9.40
N ALA A 94 8.70 -15.84 9.31
CA ALA A 94 9.97 -15.72 10.02
C ALA A 94 9.82 -15.15 11.45
N ASN A 95 8.59 -14.86 11.90
CA ASN A 95 8.30 -14.23 13.19
C ASN A 95 9.11 -12.95 13.44
N MET A 96 9.21 -12.11 12.43
CA MET A 96 9.94 -10.85 12.48
C MET A 96 9.23 -9.84 13.40
N ASP A 97 10.01 -8.91 13.93
CA ASP A 97 9.50 -7.72 14.59
C ASP A 97 8.93 -6.73 13.55
N ALA A 98 8.18 -5.74 14.06
CA ALA A 98 7.56 -4.73 13.24
C ALA A 98 8.58 -3.92 12.42
N ALA A 99 9.69 -3.51 13.03
CA ALA A 99 10.67 -2.64 12.39
C ALA A 99 11.41 -3.35 11.26
N SER A 100 11.81 -4.62 11.48
CA SER A 100 12.43 -5.41 10.41
C SER A 100 11.46 -5.72 9.27
N THR A 101 10.19 -5.98 9.58
CA THR A 101 9.16 -6.22 8.55
C THR A 101 8.90 -4.97 7.70
N VAL A 102 8.87 -3.82 8.36
CA VAL A 102 8.79 -2.49 7.74
C VAL A 102 9.98 -2.24 6.80
N ALA A 103 11.20 -2.51 7.28
CA ALA A 103 12.41 -2.34 6.49
C ALA A 103 12.41 -3.25 5.26
N LEU A 104 12.01 -4.52 5.42
CA LEU A 104 11.82 -5.46 4.33
C LEU A 104 10.78 -4.95 3.32
N SER A 105 9.65 -4.44 3.80
CA SER A 105 8.59 -3.89 2.95
C SER A 105 9.09 -2.74 2.09
N LEU A 106 9.90 -1.83 2.65
CA LEU A 106 10.48 -0.71 1.90
C LEU A 106 11.48 -1.17 0.83
N ILE A 107 12.33 -2.16 1.14
CA ILE A 107 13.28 -2.74 0.17
C ILE A 107 12.49 -3.34 -1.00
N VAL A 108 11.47 -4.14 -0.69
CA VAL A 108 10.61 -4.75 -1.71
C VAL A 108 9.88 -3.68 -2.52
N ALA A 109 9.39 -2.60 -1.90
CA ALA A 109 8.72 -1.50 -2.59
C ALA A 109 9.62 -0.85 -3.64
N ASN A 110 10.91 -0.67 -3.32
CA ASN A 110 11.89 -0.10 -4.24
C ASN A 110 12.26 -1.05 -5.38
N VAL A 111 12.43 -2.34 -5.09
CA VAL A 111 12.64 -3.36 -6.13
C VAL A 111 11.44 -3.42 -7.07
N ALA A 112 10.22 -3.40 -6.52
CA ALA A 112 8.99 -3.37 -7.31
C ALA A 112 8.88 -2.11 -8.19
N ASN A 113 9.36 -0.96 -7.70
CA ASN A 113 9.41 0.28 -8.49
C ASN A 113 10.34 0.12 -9.72
N ILE A 114 11.51 -0.50 -9.54
CA ILE A 114 12.41 -0.83 -10.66
C ILE A 114 11.74 -1.78 -11.65
N MET A 115 11.00 -2.78 -11.14
CA MET A 115 10.24 -3.73 -11.97
C MET A 115 9.03 -3.10 -12.68
N ALA A 116 8.59 -1.91 -12.28
CA ALA A 116 7.48 -1.23 -12.91
C ALA A 116 7.82 -0.81 -14.35
N THR A 117 9.06 -0.39 -14.61
CA THR A 117 9.53 0.04 -15.94
C THR A 117 9.36 -1.05 -17.01
N PRO A 118 9.92 -2.27 -16.86
CA PRO A 118 9.72 -3.34 -17.84
C PRO A 118 8.25 -3.79 -17.92
N ASN A 119 7.51 -3.77 -16.81
CA ASN A 119 6.07 -4.07 -16.81
C ASN A 119 5.29 -3.07 -17.69
N PHE A 120 5.57 -1.78 -17.60
CA PHE A 120 4.93 -0.76 -18.45
C PHE A 120 5.37 -0.88 -19.90
N ALA A 121 6.66 -1.15 -20.16
CA ALA A 121 7.16 -1.39 -21.52
C ALA A 121 6.45 -2.58 -22.18
N MET A 122 6.30 -3.70 -21.47
CA MET A 122 5.61 -4.88 -21.99
C MET A 122 4.10 -4.66 -22.14
N THR A 123 3.50 -3.79 -21.32
CA THR A 123 2.08 -3.40 -21.47
C THR A 123 1.84 -2.62 -22.78
N MET A 124 2.86 -2.04 -23.42
CA MET A 124 2.69 -1.39 -24.72
C MET A 124 2.33 -2.36 -25.85
N ILE A 125 2.65 -3.66 -25.71
CA ILE A 125 2.33 -4.68 -26.73
C ILE A 125 0.81 -4.79 -26.94
N PRO A 126 -0.01 -5.12 -25.92
CA PRO A 126 -1.46 -5.17 -26.07
C PRO A 126 -2.05 -3.80 -26.43
N VAL A 127 -1.48 -2.69 -25.94
CA VAL A 127 -1.95 -1.34 -26.29
C VAL A 127 -1.78 -1.04 -27.78
N ASN A 128 -0.64 -1.40 -28.37
CA ASN A 128 -0.39 -1.23 -29.80
C ASN A 128 -1.32 -2.10 -30.65
N ILE A 129 -1.63 -3.33 -30.19
CA ILE A 129 -2.60 -4.22 -30.84
C ILE A 129 -4.01 -3.60 -30.78
N GLN A 130 -4.41 -3.08 -29.61
CA GLN A 130 -5.69 -2.40 -29.43
C GLN A 130 -5.83 -1.21 -30.37
N LYS A 131 -4.77 -0.39 -30.46
CA LYS A 131 -4.73 0.76 -31.37
C LYS A 131 -4.96 0.35 -32.83
N ARG A 132 -4.26 -0.69 -33.29
CA ARG A 132 -4.44 -1.22 -34.66
C ARG A 132 -5.87 -1.73 -34.90
N MET A 133 -6.45 -2.46 -33.93
CA MET A 133 -7.83 -2.95 -34.04
C MET A 133 -8.85 -1.81 -34.13
N VAL A 134 -8.63 -0.70 -33.40
CA VAL A 134 -9.47 0.49 -33.48
C VAL A 134 -9.33 1.19 -34.84
N GLU A 135 -8.11 1.31 -35.37
CA GLU A 135 -7.86 1.87 -36.71
C GLU A 135 -8.49 1.02 -37.83
N GLU A 136 -8.56 -0.31 -37.65
CA GLU A 136 -9.24 -1.25 -38.55
C GLU A 136 -10.77 -1.29 -38.38
N GLY A 137 -11.34 -0.54 -37.45
CA GLY A 137 -12.78 -0.52 -37.17
C GLY A 137 -13.32 -1.72 -36.39
N LYS A 138 -12.46 -2.60 -35.86
CA LYS A 138 -12.82 -3.80 -35.08
C LYS A 138 -13.05 -3.46 -33.60
N LEU A 139 -14.06 -2.64 -33.32
CA LEU A 139 -14.31 -2.11 -31.98
C LEU A 139 -14.67 -3.20 -30.96
N GLU A 140 -15.45 -4.20 -31.36
CA GLU A 140 -15.84 -5.30 -30.45
C GLU A 140 -14.64 -6.10 -29.96
N GLU A 141 -13.67 -6.39 -30.85
CA GLU A 141 -12.42 -7.08 -30.49
C GLU A 141 -11.52 -6.19 -29.63
N ALA A 142 -11.46 -4.89 -29.93
CA ALA A 142 -10.66 -3.91 -29.20
C ALA A 142 -11.08 -3.75 -27.71
N VAL A 143 -12.36 -4.00 -27.38
CA VAL A 143 -12.87 -3.93 -26.01
C VAL A 143 -12.31 -5.05 -25.12
N TRP A 144 -11.95 -6.20 -25.70
CA TRP A 144 -11.41 -7.33 -24.93
C TRP A 144 -9.91 -7.21 -24.62
N VAL A 145 -9.19 -6.31 -25.30
CA VAL A 145 -7.74 -6.13 -25.15
C VAL A 145 -7.29 -5.80 -23.73
N PRO A 146 -7.96 -4.92 -22.98
CA PRO A 146 -7.61 -4.67 -21.57
C PRO A 146 -7.74 -5.90 -20.66
N ILE A 147 -8.59 -6.87 -21.02
CA ILE A 147 -8.85 -8.08 -20.24
C ILE A 147 -7.75 -9.12 -20.49
N TRP A 148 -7.52 -9.52 -21.75
CA TRP A 148 -6.46 -10.49 -22.06
C TRP A 148 -5.06 -9.89 -21.98
N GLY A 149 -4.91 -8.60 -22.30
CA GLY A 149 -3.65 -7.86 -22.17
C GLY A 149 -3.19 -7.69 -20.73
N ASN A 150 -4.09 -7.91 -19.75
CA ASN A 150 -3.73 -7.98 -18.34
C ASN A 150 -2.82 -9.17 -18.01
N GLY A 151 -2.74 -10.20 -18.87
CA GLY A 151 -1.85 -11.32 -18.70
C GLY A 151 -0.38 -10.91 -18.53
N VAL A 152 0.06 -9.81 -19.16
CA VAL A 152 1.40 -9.25 -18.93
C VAL A 152 1.56 -8.83 -17.46
N LYS A 153 0.58 -8.11 -16.92
CA LYS A 153 0.60 -7.65 -15.52
C LYS A 153 0.52 -8.82 -14.54
N PHE A 154 -0.23 -9.87 -14.90
CA PHE A 154 -0.23 -11.13 -14.14
C PHE A 154 1.18 -11.70 -14.02
N LEU A 155 1.90 -11.86 -15.13
CA LEU A 155 3.25 -12.43 -15.10
C LEU A 155 4.22 -11.57 -14.25
N PHE A 156 4.20 -10.25 -14.43
CA PHE A 156 5.07 -9.33 -13.70
C PHE A 156 4.71 -9.17 -12.22
N ARG A 157 3.53 -9.65 -11.79
CA ARG A 157 3.09 -9.52 -10.40
C ARG A 157 3.04 -10.84 -9.66
N PHE A 158 2.40 -11.83 -10.26
CA PHE A 158 2.24 -13.17 -9.69
C PHE A 158 3.60 -13.85 -9.54
N ILE A 159 4.42 -13.89 -10.60
CA ILE A 159 5.68 -14.64 -10.59
C ILE A 159 6.64 -14.10 -9.52
N PRO A 160 6.93 -12.78 -9.45
CA PRO A 160 7.86 -12.28 -8.45
C PRO A 160 7.32 -12.46 -7.03
N THR A 161 6.02 -12.21 -6.82
CA THR A 161 5.40 -12.39 -5.51
C THR A 161 5.47 -13.85 -5.06
N PHE A 162 5.11 -14.79 -5.94
CA PHE A 162 5.18 -16.23 -5.69
C PHE A 162 6.62 -16.69 -5.39
N VAL A 163 7.58 -16.30 -6.23
CA VAL A 163 8.99 -16.67 -6.07
C VAL A 163 9.55 -16.12 -4.75
N CYS A 164 9.28 -14.85 -4.43
CA CYS A 164 9.73 -14.25 -3.19
C CYS A 164 9.10 -14.89 -1.95
N ILE A 165 7.82 -15.27 -2.00
CA ILE A 165 7.17 -15.91 -0.85
C ILE A 165 7.68 -17.35 -0.66
N TYR A 166 7.68 -18.14 -1.74
CA TYR A 166 7.98 -19.57 -1.66
C TYR A 166 9.47 -19.86 -1.45
N TYR A 167 10.35 -19.19 -2.21
CA TYR A 167 11.80 -19.37 -2.09
C TYR A 167 12.46 -18.36 -1.16
N GLY A 168 11.88 -17.17 -1.01
CA GLY A 168 12.46 -16.13 -0.18
C GLY A 168 12.38 -16.43 1.32
N GLN A 169 11.50 -17.34 1.77
CA GLN A 169 11.47 -17.74 3.17
C GLN A 169 12.83 -18.30 3.64
N ALA A 170 13.42 -19.21 2.87
CA ALA A 170 14.74 -19.77 3.19
C ALA A 170 15.84 -18.69 3.16
N GLY A 171 15.73 -17.74 2.24
CA GLY A 171 16.64 -16.58 2.15
C GLY A 171 16.53 -15.66 3.37
N ILE A 172 15.31 -15.33 3.80
CA ILE A 172 15.08 -14.50 5.00
C ILE A 172 15.54 -15.23 6.25
N GLU A 173 15.24 -16.52 6.41
CA GLU A 173 15.72 -17.32 7.54
C GLU A 173 17.25 -17.36 7.61
N TRP A 174 17.91 -17.49 6.45
CA TRP A 174 19.37 -17.43 6.38
C TRP A 174 19.90 -16.05 6.77
N ILE A 175 19.29 -14.98 6.26
CA ILE A 175 19.66 -13.61 6.63
C ILE A 175 19.49 -13.42 8.12
N VAL A 176 18.33 -13.75 8.70
CA VAL A 176 18.07 -13.56 10.14
C VAL A 176 19.07 -14.36 10.99
N LYS A 177 19.40 -15.60 10.59
CA LYS A 177 20.30 -16.46 11.36
C LYS A 177 21.77 -16.04 11.27
N ASN A 178 22.21 -15.49 10.14
CA ASN A 178 23.61 -15.14 9.89
C ASN A 178 23.88 -13.63 9.96
N SER A 179 22.85 -12.81 10.10
CA SER A 179 23.02 -11.36 10.22
C SER A 179 23.68 -11.02 11.53
N PRO A 180 24.73 -10.18 11.50
CA PRO A 180 25.33 -9.69 12.73
C PRO A 180 24.35 -8.75 13.45
N GLN A 181 24.38 -8.78 14.79
CA GLN A 181 23.41 -8.05 15.62
C GLN A 181 23.35 -6.55 15.27
N TRP A 182 24.49 -5.92 14.96
CA TRP A 182 24.55 -4.51 14.56
C TRP A 182 23.68 -4.19 13.34
N LEU A 183 23.48 -5.13 12.41
CA LEU A 183 22.65 -4.91 11.22
C LEU A 183 21.16 -4.94 11.58
N ILE A 184 20.76 -5.88 12.44
CA ILE A 184 19.38 -5.98 12.97
C ILE A 184 19.06 -4.74 13.81
N ASP A 185 20.03 -4.27 14.61
CA ASP A 185 19.88 -3.07 15.42
C ASP A 185 19.69 -1.83 14.54
N ILE A 186 20.46 -1.68 13.45
CA ILE A 186 20.26 -0.61 12.47
C ILE A 186 18.86 -0.69 11.85
N MET A 187 18.42 -1.87 11.41
CA MET A 187 17.07 -2.05 10.86
C MET A 187 15.98 -1.63 11.85
N THR A 188 16.18 -1.92 13.14
CA THR A 188 15.25 -1.56 14.20
C THR A 188 15.25 -0.05 14.47
N ILE A 189 16.43 0.55 14.62
CA ILE A 189 16.61 1.99 14.89
C ILE A 189 16.00 2.83 13.76
N PHE A 190 16.21 2.44 12.50
CA PHE A 190 15.67 3.17 11.35
C PHE A 190 14.24 2.78 11.02
N GLY A 191 13.81 1.55 11.29
CA GLY A 191 12.45 1.07 10.99
C GLY A 191 11.37 1.70 11.88
N ASN A 192 11.66 1.87 13.17
CA ASN A 192 10.72 2.48 14.13
C ASN A 192 10.22 3.88 13.71
N PRO A 193 11.09 4.85 13.33
CA PRO A 193 10.64 6.17 12.90
C PRO A 193 10.02 6.19 11.51
N MET A 194 10.06 5.12 10.70
CA MET A 194 9.45 5.13 9.35
C MET A 194 7.94 5.37 9.38
N CYS A 195 7.26 4.95 10.45
CA CYS A 195 5.84 5.26 10.63
C CYS A 195 5.62 6.78 10.77
N LEU A 196 6.54 7.50 11.42
CA LEU A 196 6.48 8.97 11.53
C LEU A 196 6.67 9.64 10.17
N VAL A 197 7.50 9.05 9.28
CA VAL A 197 7.69 9.56 7.91
C VAL A 197 6.38 9.46 7.12
N GLY A 198 5.65 8.35 7.23
CA GLY A 198 4.33 8.20 6.60
C GLY A 198 3.33 9.27 7.03
N PHE A 199 3.27 9.55 8.34
CA PHE A 199 2.46 10.65 8.88
C PHE A 199 2.94 12.04 8.45
N ALA A 200 4.25 12.27 8.39
CA ALA A 200 4.81 13.55 7.96
C ALA A 200 4.49 13.83 6.48
N ILE A 201 4.53 12.81 5.63
CA ILE A 201 4.08 12.92 4.23
C ILE A 201 2.60 13.26 4.19
N LEU A 202 1.75 12.55 4.94
CA LEU A 202 0.31 12.85 4.99
C LEU A 202 0.05 14.29 5.47
N LEU A 203 0.73 14.74 6.53
CA LEU A 203 0.63 16.10 7.05
C LEU A 203 1.04 17.14 6.00
N LYS A 204 2.16 16.91 5.31
CA LYS A 204 2.64 17.77 4.22
C LYS A 204 1.64 17.87 3.06
N LEU A 205 0.87 16.82 2.80
CA LEU A 205 -0.17 16.80 1.77
C LEU A 205 -1.45 17.54 2.20
N MET A 206 -1.76 17.51 3.49
CA MET A 206 -2.96 18.13 4.06
C MET A 206 -2.78 19.62 4.36
N VAL A 207 -1.60 20.01 4.85
CA VAL A 207 -1.27 21.39 5.23
C VAL A 207 -0.98 22.20 3.98
N LYS A 208 -1.85 23.18 3.67
CA LYS A 208 -1.66 24.11 2.54
C LYS A 208 -1.06 25.42 2.98
N LYS A 209 -1.36 25.83 4.22
CA LYS A 209 -0.85 27.06 4.84
C LYS A 209 -0.27 26.73 6.22
N PRO A 210 0.73 27.49 6.71
CA PRO A 210 1.26 27.31 8.06
C PRO A 210 0.16 27.39 9.14
N THR A 211 -0.90 28.16 8.89
CA THR A 211 -2.07 28.25 9.78
C THR A 211 -2.84 26.94 9.94
N ASP A 212 -2.78 26.03 8.96
CA ASP A 212 -3.48 24.73 9.05
C ASP A 212 -2.84 23.81 10.11
N LEU A 213 -1.59 24.08 10.50
CA LEU A 213 -0.92 23.38 11.61
C LEU A 213 -1.63 23.59 12.94
N ILE A 214 -2.43 24.65 13.10
CA ILE A 214 -3.19 24.89 14.33
C ILE A 214 -4.16 23.73 14.60
N TYR A 215 -4.81 23.19 13.56
CA TYR A 215 -5.71 22.04 13.69
C TYR A 215 -4.95 20.77 14.07
N PHE A 216 -3.75 20.60 13.50
CA PHE A 216 -2.88 19.49 13.87
C PHE A 216 -2.42 19.58 15.33
N THR A 217 -1.95 20.75 15.78
CA THR A 217 -1.51 20.97 17.17
C THR A 217 -2.66 20.81 18.15
N PHE A 218 -3.88 21.23 17.79
CA PHE A 218 -5.06 21.00 18.61
C PHE A 218 -5.35 19.51 18.78
N GLY A 219 -5.40 18.74 17.69
CA GLY A 219 -5.58 17.28 17.76
C GLY A 219 -4.45 16.59 18.52
N PHE A 220 -3.21 17.03 18.33
CA PHE A 220 -2.04 16.53 19.07
C PHE A 220 -2.17 16.77 20.58
N ALA A 221 -2.65 17.95 20.99
CA ALA A 221 -2.90 18.26 22.39
C ALA A 221 -4.04 17.40 22.98
N LEU A 222 -5.12 17.15 22.22
CA LEU A 222 -6.20 16.26 22.67
C LEU A 222 -5.69 14.84 22.94
N VAL A 223 -4.89 14.28 22.04
CA VAL A 223 -4.34 12.93 22.23
C VAL A 223 -3.28 12.93 23.34
N GLY A 224 -2.31 13.85 23.28
CA GLY A 224 -1.14 13.85 24.16
C GLY A 224 -1.42 14.30 25.60
N ALA A 225 -2.33 15.25 25.80
CA ALA A 225 -2.64 15.80 27.13
C ALA A 225 -3.90 15.18 27.75
N LEU A 226 -4.93 14.90 26.94
CA LEU A 226 -6.21 14.39 27.44
C LEU A 226 -6.39 12.88 27.25
N GLY A 227 -5.46 12.21 26.56
CA GLY A 227 -5.56 10.78 26.28
C GLY A 227 -6.77 10.43 25.40
N ALA A 228 -7.29 11.38 24.62
CA ALA A 228 -8.44 11.15 23.76
C ALA A 228 -8.12 10.09 22.69
N ASP A 229 -9.01 9.13 22.51
CA ASP A 229 -8.87 8.13 21.46
C ASP A 229 -9.13 8.72 20.07
N MET A 230 -8.67 8.02 19.03
CA MET A 230 -8.76 8.47 17.63
C MET A 230 -10.20 8.74 17.17
N ILE A 231 -11.19 7.98 17.67
CA ILE A 231 -12.60 8.19 17.28
C ILE A 231 -13.12 9.48 17.89
N THR A 232 -12.81 9.72 19.16
CA THR A 232 -13.17 10.98 19.84
C THR A 232 -12.57 12.20 19.12
N VAL A 233 -11.28 12.14 18.77
CA VAL A 233 -10.63 13.24 18.02
C VAL A 233 -11.28 13.46 16.66
N LEU A 234 -11.67 12.38 15.96
CA LEU A 234 -12.39 12.46 14.67
C LEU A 234 -13.74 13.19 14.82
N VAL A 235 -14.51 12.89 15.87
CA VAL A 235 -15.80 13.56 16.12
C VAL A 235 -15.60 15.07 16.33
N PHE A 236 -14.63 15.46 17.16
CA PHE A 236 -14.30 16.88 17.35
C PHE A 236 -13.85 17.55 16.05
N ALA A 237 -12.98 16.89 15.28
CA ALA A 237 -12.51 17.40 14.00
C ALA A 237 -13.66 17.60 13.01
N LEU A 238 -14.62 16.67 12.94
CA LEU A 238 -15.80 16.79 12.08
C LEU A 238 -16.70 17.97 12.49
N VAL A 239 -16.93 18.17 13.78
CA VAL A 239 -17.72 19.32 14.27
C VAL A 239 -17.06 20.64 13.88
N ILE A 240 -15.74 20.77 14.11
CA ILE A 240 -14.98 21.97 13.73
C ILE A 240 -15.02 22.19 12.21
N ALA A 241 -14.83 21.13 11.42
CA ALA A 241 -14.86 21.20 9.97
C ALA A 241 -16.24 21.64 9.45
N LEU A 242 -17.33 21.14 10.02
CA LEU A 242 -18.70 21.52 9.64
C LEU A 242 -19.00 22.98 9.98
N ILE A 243 -18.59 23.45 11.15
CA ILE A 243 -18.72 24.87 11.55
C ILE A 243 -17.96 25.76 10.56
N GLN A 244 -16.71 25.42 10.26
CA GLN A 244 -15.88 26.20 9.34
C GLN A 244 -16.44 26.19 7.91
N PHE A 245 -17.00 25.05 7.47
CA PHE A 245 -17.69 24.94 6.18
C PHE A 245 -18.93 25.83 6.11
N GLN A 246 -19.74 25.88 7.18
CA GLN A 246 -20.91 26.75 7.26
C GLN A 246 -20.52 28.23 7.21
N ILE A 247 -19.51 28.64 7.98
CA ILE A 247 -18.98 30.02 7.99
C ILE A 247 -18.47 30.40 6.60
N GLY A 248 -17.68 29.53 5.96
CA GLY A 248 -17.16 29.77 4.61
C GLY A 248 -18.25 29.89 3.55
N ARG A 249 -19.33 29.10 3.66
CA ARG A 249 -20.49 29.17 2.77
C ARG A 249 -21.33 30.44 3.00
N ALA A 250 -21.49 30.87 4.25
CA ALA A 250 -22.18 32.12 4.59
C ALA A 250 -21.41 33.35 4.06
N ALA A 251 -20.08 33.38 4.23
CA ALA A 251 -19.23 34.45 3.71
C ALA A 251 -19.29 34.57 2.17
N LYS A 252 -19.34 33.44 1.44
CA LYS A 252 -19.51 33.45 -0.03
C LYS A 252 -20.88 33.94 -0.49
N LYS A 253 -21.94 33.72 0.28
CA LYS A 253 -23.29 34.23 -0.04
C LYS A 253 -23.43 35.73 0.20
N GLY A 254 -22.70 36.29 1.17
CA GLY A 254 -22.74 37.72 1.49
C GLY A 254 -21.94 38.63 0.55
N GLY A 255 -21.02 38.07 -0.26
CA GLY A 255 -20.21 38.82 -1.23
C GLY A 255 -20.75 38.82 -2.67
N ALA A 256 -21.98 38.36 -2.88
CA ALA A 256 -22.66 38.34 -4.19
C ALA A 256 -23.72 39.45 -4.31
N VAL A 257 -23.52 40.57 -3.60
CA VAL A 257 -24.33 41.79 -3.68
C VAL A 257 -23.44 42.94 -4.13
#